data_AF-A0A5B1RBC2-F1
#
_entry.id   AF-A0A5B1RBC2-F1
#
_cell.length_a   1.000
_cell.length_b   1.000
_cell.length_c   1.000
_cell.angle_alpha   90.00
_cell.angle_beta   90.00
_cell.angle_gamma   90.00
#
_symmetry.space_group_name_H-M   'P 1'
#
loop_
_entity.id
_entity.type
_entity.pdbx_description
1 polymer ?
#
loop_
_entity_poly.entity_id
_entity_poly.type
_entity_poly.pdbx_seq_one_letter_code
_entity_poly.pdbx_strand_id
1 'polypeptide(L)'
;MLAAPYVCTLEIKEAANSLRQDISLEDDMPHLPFTKFVYSVSNPRFLDWYALRTPLIVARRCYMTPFVFSLHQTLQFLHLPAAMAPISEMATMDWPSLRELKFYGLDYFSNEDAIVLAYLFSRISRLRVLNFDFLRRGPSSQTLIWPSDTSFPVSFEHMEMVCLHYPDPKDMFYSHLLRRCVT
;
A
#
# COMPACT_ATOMS: atom_id res chain seq x y z
N MET A 1 10.83 -15.96 -28.13
CA MET A 1 10.41 -16.82 -27.01
C MET A 1 9.88 -15.92 -25.90
N LEU A 2 8.56 -15.87 -25.72
CA LEU A 2 7.94 -15.17 -24.59
C LEU A 2 8.08 -16.09 -23.37
N ALA A 3 9.09 -15.84 -22.54
CA ALA A 3 9.17 -16.49 -21.24
C ALA A 3 7.92 -16.09 -20.43
N ALA A 4 7.15 -17.07 -19.97
CA ALA A 4 6.05 -16.81 -19.05
C ALA A 4 6.62 -16.01 -17.87
N PRO A 5 5.95 -14.92 -17.43
CA PRO A 5 6.43 -14.16 -16.29
C PRO A 5 6.48 -15.13 -15.10
N TYR A 6 7.65 -15.30 -14.51
CA TYR A 6 7.85 -16.04 -13.26
C TYR A 6 7.14 -15.26 -12.14
N VAL A 7 5.81 -15.38 -12.08
CA VAL A 7 4.99 -14.78 -11.04
C VAL A 7 4.98 -15.74 -9.86
N CYS A 8 5.82 -15.46 -8.86
CA CYS A 8 5.76 -16.16 -7.59
C CYS A 8 4.88 -15.32 -6.65
N THR A 9 3.71 -15.87 -6.29
CA THR A 9 2.71 -15.16 -5.49
C THR A 9 2.74 -15.68 -4.05
N LEU A 10 2.88 -14.77 -3.10
CA LEU A 10 2.62 -15.01 -1.69
C LEU A 10 1.25 -14.42 -1.35
N GLU A 11 0.27 -15.29 -1.14
CA GLU A 11 -1.07 -14.89 -0.72
C GLU A 11 -1.31 -15.31 0.74
N ILE A 12 -1.65 -14.34 1.58
CA ILE A 12 -2.03 -14.58 2.97
C ILE A 12 -3.52 -14.28 3.10
N LYS A 13 -4.28 -15.28 3.54
CA LYS A 13 -5.71 -15.19 3.85
C LYS A 13 -5.90 -15.40 5.34
N GLU A 14 -6.41 -14.40 6.04
CA GLU A 14 -6.68 -14.49 7.47
C GLU A 14 -8.15 -14.28 7.79
N ALA A 15 -8.62 -14.91 8.87
CA ALA A 15 -9.92 -14.60 9.43
C ALA A 15 -9.83 -13.27 10.20
N ALA A 16 -10.91 -12.49 10.23
CA ALA A 16 -10.93 -11.18 10.90
C ALA A 16 -10.55 -11.24 12.40
N ASN A 17 -10.67 -12.41 13.01
CA ASN A 17 -10.50 -12.66 14.45
C ASN A 17 -9.11 -13.25 14.77
N SER A 18 -8.29 -13.52 13.75
CA SER A 18 -6.96 -14.11 13.95
C SER A 18 -5.98 -13.06 14.47
N LEU A 19 -5.25 -13.44 15.52
CA LEU A 19 -4.19 -12.68 16.16
C LEU A 19 -2.93 -13.54 16.00
N ARG A 20 -2.09 -13.21 15.02
CA ARG A 20 -0.75 -13.81 14.96
C ARG A 20 0.12 -13.20 16.06
N GLN A 21 1.12 -13.94 16.50
CA GLN A 21 2.28 -13.40 17.21
C GLN A 21 3.36 -13.04 16.18
N ASP A 22 4.32 -12.18 16.55
CA ASP A 22 5.34 -11.62 15.65
C ASP A 22 5.95 -12.66 14.72
N ILE A 23 5.76 -12.45 13.41
CA ILE A 23 6.45 -13.23 12.40
C ILE A 23 7.86 -12.64 12.33
N SER A 24 8.81 -13.27 13.02
CA SER A 24 10.22 -13.03 12.76
C SER A 24 10.60 -13.76 11.48
N LEU A 25 10.79 -13.02 10.39
CA LEU A 25 11.61 -13.52 9.29
C LEU A 25 13.05 -13.50 9.79
N GLU A 26 13.70 -14.67 9.82
CA GLU A 26 15.12 -14.74 10.14
C GLU A 26 15.92 -13.94 9.11
N ASP A 27 16.95 -13.24 9.57
CA ASP A 27 17.78 -12.33 8.77
C ASP A 27 18.54 -13.06 7.63
N ASP A 28 18.59 -14.41 7.71
CA ASP A 28 19.25 -15.29 6.75
C ASP A 28 18.28 -15.95 5.75
N MET A 29 17.07 -15.40 5.62
CA MET A 29 16.08 -15.92 4.68
C MET A 29 16.56 -15.70 3.23
N PRO A 30 16.68 -16.75 2.41
CA PRO A 30 17.12 -16.62 1.03
C PRO A 30 16.21 -15.65 0.29
N HIS A 31 16.77 -14.82 -0.60
CA HIS A 31 16.02 -13.87 -1.43
C HIS A 31 14.76 -14.53 -2.01
N LEU A 32 13.62 -14.26 -1.37
CA LEU A 32 12.38 -14.91 -1.71
C LEU A 32 11.96 -14.38 -3.09
N PRO A 33 11.74 -15.24 -4.09
CA PRO A 33 11.51 -14.80 -5.47
C PRO A 33 10.09 -14.25 -5.67
N PHE A 34 9.39 -13.85 -4.61
CA PHE A 34 8.02 -13.37 -4.66
C PHE A 34 7.95 -12.03 -5.38
N THR A 35 7.17 -11.99 -6.45
CA THR A 35 6.90 -10.77 -7.22
C THR A 35 5.51 -10.23 -6.93
N LYS A 36 4.64 -11.00 -6.27
CA LYS A 36 3.30 -10.58 -5.88
C LYS A 36 3.03 -10.94 -4.43
N PHE A 37 2.62 -9.96 -3.63
CA PHE A 37 2.14 -10.14 -2.28
C PHE A 37 0.69 -9.67 -2.19
N VAL A 38 -0.18 -10.56 -1.74
CA VAL A 38 -1.59 -10.24 -1.49
C VAL A 38 -1.92 -10.70 -0.09
N TYR A 39 -2.15 -9.74 0.80
CA TYR A 39 -2.79 -10.03 2.06
C TYR A 39 -4.29 -9.79 1.91
N SER A 40 -5.12 -10.67 2.45
CA SER A 40 -6.59 -10.59 2.42
C SER A 40 -7.17 -10.99 3.76
N VAL A 41 -8.02 -10.12 4.31
CA VAL A 41 -8.81 -10.43 5.51
C VAL A 41 -10.19 -10.87 5.06
N SER A 42 -10.60 -12.06 5.49
CA SER A 42 -11.92 -12.62 5.22
C SER A 42 -12.99 -11.69 5.78
N ASN A 43 -13.98 -11.41 4.92
CA ASN A 43 -15.01 -10.37 5.06
C ASN A 43 -15.49 -10.09 6.50
N PRO A 44 -15.20 -8.89 7.04
CA PRO A 44 -15.61 -8.45 8.36
C PRO A 44 -16.87 -7.59 8.30
N ARG A 45 -17.99 -8.08 7.75
CA ARG A 45 -19.28 -7.37 7.94
C ARG A 45 -19.64 -7.15 9.43
N PHE A 46 -18.86 -7.75 10.34
CA PHE A 46 -18.98 -7.71 11.79
C PHE A 46 -17.63 -7.49 12.51
N LEU A 47 -16.66 -6.76 11.95
CA LEU A 47 -15.64 -6.18 12.84
C LEU A 47 -16.35 -5.05 13.59
N ASP A 48 -16.77 -5.39 14.81
CA ASP A 48 -17.26 -4.43 15.79
C ASP A 48 -16.33 -3.22 15.78
N TRP A 49 -16.89 -2.05 15.55
CA TRP A 49 -16.16 -0.81 15.33
C TRP A 49 -15.27 -0.43 16.52
N TYR A 50 -15.51 -1.04 17.69
CA TYR A 50 -14.65 -1.00 18.87
C TYR A 50 -13.39 -1.88 18.77
N ALA A 51 -13.43 -3.03 18.07
CA ALA A 51 -12.28 -3.91 17.85
C ALA A 51 -11.23 -3.30 16.90
N LEU A 52 -11.61 -2.27 16.15
CA LEU A 52 -10.72 -1.48 15.28
C LEU A 52 -10.06 -0.30 16.01
N ARG A 53 -10.35 -0.08 17.29
CA ARG A 53 -9.71 0.98 18.12
C ARG A 53 -8.57 0.45 19.01
N THR A 54 -8.22 -0.83 18.92
CA THR A 54 -7.40 -1.56 19.91
C THR A 54 -6.07 -2.11 19.34
N PRO A 55 -5.11 -2.52 20.20
CA PRO A 55 -3.74 -2.98 19.85
C PRO A 55 -3.64 -4.04 18.75
N LEU A 56 -4.74 -4.70 18.38
CA LEU A 56 -4.83 -5.59 17.21
C LEU A 56 -4.33 -4.95 15.91
N ILE A 57 -4.64 -3.67 15.66
CA ILE A 57 -4.17 -2.98 14.43
C ILE A 57 -2.67 -2.71 14.49
N VAL A 58 -2.17 -2.27 15.65
CA VAL A 58 -0.73 -2.00 15.85
C VAL A 58 0.08 -3.28 15.74
N ALA A 59 -0.37 -4.36 16.38
CA ALA A 59 0.23 -5.68 16.25
C ALA A 59 0.25 -6.16 14.79
N ARG A 60 -0.86 -5.96 14.06
CA ARG A 60 -0.94 -6.29 12.63
C ARG A 60 0.03 -5.48 11.74
N ARG A 61 0.31 -4.21 12.08
CA ARG A 61 1.33 -3.40 11.40
C ARG A 61 2.73 -3.98 11.62
N CYS A 62 3.07 -4.32 12.87
CA CYS A 62 4.35 -4.94 13.22
C CYS A 62 4.60 -6.22 12.40
N TYR A 63 3.56 -7.01 12.10
CA TYR A 63 3.72 -8.23 11.31
C TYR A 63 3.97 -8.01 9.82
N MET A 64 3.56 -6.87 9.24
CA MET A 64 3.76 -6.61 7.81
C MET A 64 5.15 -6.03 7.51
N THR A 65 5.73 -5.32 8.47
CA THR A 65 7.03 -4.67 8.33
C THR A 65 8.15 -5.64 7.88
N PRO A 66 8.33 -6.82 8.48
CA PRO A 66 9.33 -7.79 8.02
C PRO A 66 9.15 -8.22 6.55
N PHE A 67 7.90 -8.47 6.11
CA PHE A 67 7.65 -8.85 4.72
C PHE A 67 7.99 -7.73 3.74
N VAL A 68 7.61 -6.50 4.09
CA VAL A 68 7.95 -5.32 3.30
C VAL A 68 9.46 -5.18 3.17
N PHE A 69 10.21 -5.30 4.28
CA PHE A 69 11.67 -5.27 4.27
C PHE A 69 12.27 -6.38 3.39
N SER A 70 11.81 -7.63 3.53
CA SER A 70 12.39 -8.75 2.79
C SER A 70 12.07 -8.74 1.29
N LEU A 71 10.97 -8.11 0.86
CA LEU A 71 10.46 -8.23 -0.50
C LEU A 71 10.56 -6.96 -1.36
N HIS A 72 10.90 -5.79 -0.79
CA HIS A 72 10.86 -4.50 -1.50
C HIS A 72 11.61 -4.46 -2.85
N GLN A 73 12.70 -5.22 -2.99
CA GLN A 73 13.52 -5.28 -4.22
C GLN A 73 12.87 -6.06 -5.37
N THR A 74 12.11 -7.12 -5.05
CA THR A 74 11.56 -8.07 -6.03
C THR A 74 10.08 -7.84 -6.32
N LEU A 75 9.37 -7.24 -5.37
CA LEU A 75 7.92 -7.11 -5.44
C LEU A 75 7.48 -6.21 -6.59
N GLN A 76 6.56 -6.70 -7.41
CA GLN A 76 5.91 -5.99 -8.50
C GLN A 76 4.47 -5.62 -8.16
N PHE A 77 3.80 -6.41 -7.31
CA PHE A 77 2.41 -6.23 -6.93
C PHE A 77 2.27 -6.30 -5.40
N LEU A 78 1.78 -5.25 -4.76
CA LEU A 78 1.56 -5.17 -3.32
C LEU A 78 0.12 -4.81 -2.99
N HIS A 79 -0.63 -5.77 -2.45
CA HIS A 79 -2.02 -5.55 -2.03
C HIS A 79 -2.14 -5.76 -0.53
N LEU A 80 -2.51 -4.71 0.20
CA LEU A 80 -2.58 -4.70 1.65
C LEU A 80 -3.84 -3.98 2.16
N PRO A 81 -4.41 -4.40 3.31
CA PRO A 81 -5.33 -3.55 4.04
C PRO A 81 -4.61 -2.25 4.48
N ALA A 82 -5.24 -1.08 4.29
CA ALA A 82 -4.66 0.22 4.65
C ALA A 82 -4.24 0.29 6.13
N ALA A 83 -5.05 -0.27 7.02
CA ALA A 83 -4.76 -0.32 8.45
C ALA A 83 -3.47 -1.09 8.81
N MET A 84 -3.05 -2.03 7.94
CA MET A 84 -1.88 -2.89 8.16
C MET A 84 -0.65 -2.43 7.38
N ALA A 85 -0.79 -1.48 6.46
CA ALA A 85 0.32 -1.01 5.64
C ALA A 85 1.33 -0.21 6.49
N PRO A 86 2.60 -0.64 6.58
CA PRO A 86 3.64 0.08 7.32
C PRO A 86 4.21 1.20 6.43
N ILE A 87 3.39 2.21 6.13
CA ILE A 87 3.73 3.25 5.12
C ILE A 87 5.03 3.99 5.46
N SER A 88 5.25 4.31 6.73
CA SER A 88 6.47 4.97 7.18
C SER A 88 7.71 4.15 6.86
N GLU A 89 7.68 2.85 7.12
CA GLU A 89 8.76 1.92 6.80
C GLU A 89 8.89 1.72 5.29
N MET A 90 7.77 1.57 4.57
CA MET A 90 7.80 1.47 3.11
C MET A 90 8.49 2.69 2.48
N ALA A 91 8.28 3.88 3.04
CA ALA A 91 8.84 5.13 2.53
C ALA A 91 10.35 5.28 2.78
N THR A 92 10.95 4.48 3.66
CA THR A 92 12.41 4.47 3.87
C THR A 92 13.17 3.59 2.87
N MET A 93 12.45 2.85 2.02
CA MET A 93 13.00 1.88 1.08
C MET A 93 12.74 2.29 -0.37
N ASP A 94 13.65 1.91 -1.27
CA ASP A 94 13.43 2.04 -2.71
C ASP A 94 12.65 0.83 -3.26
N TRP A 95 11.72 1.06 -4.18
CA TRP A 95 10.86 0.00 -4.75
C TRP A 95 11.10 -0.14 -6.26
N PRO A 96 12.27 -0.68 -6.68
CA PRO A 96 12.71 -0.64 -8.07
C PRO A 96 11.87 -1.49 -9.02
N SER A 97 11.09 -2.43 -8.48
CA SER A 97 10.29 -3.38 -9.24
C SER A 97 8.78 -3.16 -9.09
N LEU A 98 8.35 -2.35 -8.13
CA LEU A 98 6.93 -2.23 -7.78
C LEU A 98 6.17 -1.48 -8.88
N ARG A 99 5.11 -2.12 -9.38
CA ARG A 99 4.26 -1.65 -10.48
C ARG A 99 2.82 -1.45 -10.06
N GLU A 100 2.34 -2.20 -9.08
CA GLU A 100 0.97 -2.12 -8.62
C GLU A 100 0.95 -2.03 -7.09
N LEU A 101 0.36 -0.94 -6.60
CA LEU A 101 0.12 -0.73 -5.19
C LEU A 101 -1.38 -0.59 -4.95
N LYS A 102 -1.93 -1.47 -4.11
CA LYS A 102 -3.34 -1.45 -3.73
C LYS A 102 -3.48 -1.41 -2.22
N PHE A 103 -4.13 -0.37 -1.73
CA PHE A 103 -4.60 -0.31 -0.36
C PHE A 103 -6.12 -0.39 -0.34
N TYR A 104 -6.67 -1.22 0.55
CA TYR A 104 -8.11 -1.40 0.65
C TYR A 104 -8.56 -1.51 2.11
N GLY A 105 -9.88 -1.46 2.33
CA GLY A 105 -10.46 -1.56 3.68
C GLY A 105 -10.74 -0.19 4.26
N LEU A 106 -10.74 -0.03 5.59
CA LEU A 106 -11.08 1.26 6.20
C LEU A 106 -10.00 2.29 5.97
N ASP A 107 -10.43 3.51 5.63
CA ASP A 107 -9.53 4.66 5.55
C ASP A 107 -8.86 4.88 6.91
N TYR A 108 -7.53 4.80 6.90
CA TYR A 108 -6.68 5.00 8.06
C TYR A 108 -5.63 6.08 7.81
N PHE A 109 -5.60 6.67 6.61
CA PHE A 109 -4.63 7.71 6.29
C PHE A 109 -5.16 9.06 6.76
N SER A 110 -4.44 9.64 7.71
CA SER A 110 -4.65 11.01 8.12
C SER A 110 -3.96 11.96 7.13
N ASN A 111 -4.31 13.24 7.18
CA ASN A 111 -3.61 14.26 6.38
C ASN A 111 -2.10 14.32 6.68
N GLU A 112 -1.68 13.93 7.88
CA GLU A 112 -0.26 13.85 8.26
C GLU A 112 0.46 12.71 7.52
N ASP A 113 -0.25 11.63 7.19
CA ASP A 113 0.30 10.51 6.41
C ASP A 113 0.52 10.88 4.94
N ALA A 114 -0.08 11.98 4.45
CA ALA A 114 0.01 12.40 3.06
C ALA A 114 1.47 12.75 2.65
N ILE A 115 2.24 13.38 3.54
CA ILE A 115 3.66 13.66 3.28
C ILE A 115 4.45 12.34 3.16
N VAL A 116 4.15 11.37 4.02
CA VAL A 116 4.80 10.05 4.00
C VAL A 116 4.42 9.28 2.73
N LEU A 117 3.16 9.36 2.29
CA LEU A 117 2.69 8.79 1.03
C LEU A 117 3.37 9.43 -0.17
N ALA A 118 3.46 10.76 -0.22
CA ALA A 118 4.19 11.47 -1.27
C ALA A 118 5.65 11.03 -1.34
N TYR A 119 6.30 10.91 -0.17
CA TYR A 119 7.67 10.41 -0.09
C TYR A 119 7.79 8.95 -0.54
N LEU A 120 6.89 8.06 -0.11
CA LEU A 120 6.80 6.68 -0.59
C LEU A 120 6.68 6.62 -2.11
N PHE A 121 5.80 7.44 -2.71
CA PHE A 121 5.62 7.46 -4.15
C PHE A 121 6.85 7.95 -4.92
N SER A 122 7.65 8.84 -4.32
CA SER A 122 8.96 9.22 -4.89
C SER A 122 9.95 8.04 -4.95
N ARG A 123 9.75 7.01 -4.11
CA ARG A 123 10.57 5.79 -4.05
C ARG A 123 10.09 4.68 -4.99
N ILE A 124 8.95 4.86 -5.65
CA ILE A 124 8.34 3.87 -6.55
C ILE A 124 8.35 4.39 -7.99
N SER A 125 9.51 4.34 -8.64
CA SER A 125 9.70 4.91 -10.00
C SER A 125 9.00 4.16 -11.14
N ARG A 126 8.52 2.95 -10.88
CA ARG A 126 7.88 2.09 -11.90
C ARG A 126 6.39 1.85 -11.65
N LEU A 127 5.77 2.66 -10.80
CA LEU A 127 4.35 2.53 -10.48
C LEU A 127 3.51 2.71 -11.75
N ARG A 128 2.63 1.74 -11.99
CA ARG A 128 1.67 1.68 -13.11
C ARG A 128 0.24 1.75 -12.63
N VAL A 129 -0.06 1.07 -11.52
CA VAL A 129 -1.40 0.96 -10.98
C VAL A 129 -1.39 1.41 -9.52
N LEU A 130 -2.15 2.46 -9.23
CA LEU A 130 -2.46 2.89 -7.88
C LEU A 130 -3.95 2.71 -7.63
N ASN A 131 -4.31 1.96 -6.58
CA ASN A 131 -5.71 1.79 -6.21
C ASN A 131 -5.91 1.90 -4.69
N PHE A 132 -6.66 2.92 -4.28
CA PHE A 132 -7.10 3.13 -2.92
C PHE A 132 -8.60 2.85 -2.82
N ASP A 133 -8.92 1.61 -2.48
CA ASP A 133 -10.29 1.11 -2.32
C ASP A 133 -10.73 1.22 -0.86
N PHE A 134 -10.91 2.45 -0.39
CA PHE A 134 -11.28 2.71 1.00
C PHE A 134 -12.78 2.68 1.26
N LEU A 135 -13.16 1.99 2.33
CA LEU A 135 -14.47 2.05 2.96
C LEU A 135 -14.49 3.29 3.87
N ARG A 136 -15.42 4.21 3.58
CA ARG A 136 -15.51 5.52 4.24
C ARG A 136 -15.84 5.45 5.73
N ARG A 137 -15.25 6.38 6.49
CA ARG A 137 -15.69 6.77 7.83
C ARG A 137 -16.24 8.21 7.81
N GLY A 138 -17.54 8.34 7.57
CA GLY A 138 -18.24 9.64 7.66
C GLY A 138 -18.13 10.54 6.42
N PRO A 139 -18.55 11.82 6.53
CA PRO A 139 -18.65 12.76 5.41
C PRO A 139 -17.35 13.54 5.09
N SER A 140 -16.28 13.42 5.90
CA SER A 140 -15.08 14.25 5.81
C SER A 140 -13.79 13.51 5.44
N SER A 141 -13.86 12.22 5.08
CA SER A 141 -12.69 11.43 4.68
C SER A 141 -12.36 11.68 3.20
N GLN A 142 -11.71 12.81 2.93
CA GLN A 142 -11.10 13.06 1.61
C GLN A 142 -9.70 12.42 1.60
N THR A 143 -9.33 11.82 0.47
CA THR A 143 -8.02 11.21 0.31
C THR A 143 -7.03 12.25 -0.21
N LEU A 144 -6.04 12.58 0.62
CA LEU A 144 -4.92 13.44 0.25
C LEU A 144 -3.65 12.59 0.12
N ILE A 145 -3.11 12.53 -1.08
CA ILE A 145 -1.89 11.76 -1.39
C ILE A 145 -0.69 12.66 -1.59
N TRP A 146 -0.89 13.77 -2.29
CA TRP A 146 0.20 14.67 -2.67
C TRP A 146 -0.12 16.09 -2.22
N PRO A 147 0.32 16.47 -1.01
CA PRO A 147 0.17 17.83 -0.51
C PRO A 147 0.90 18.85 -1.39
N SER A 148 0.32 20.04 -1.55
CA SER A 148 0.84 21.11 -2.43
C SER A 148 2.20 21.68 -2.02
N ASP A 149 2.62 21.45 -0.78
CA ASP A 149 3.88 21.91 -0.18
C ASP A 149 5.03 20.92 -0.35
N THR A 150 4.82 19.79 -1.04
CA THR A 150 5.86 18.78 -1.27
C THR A 150 6.72 19.11 -2.51
N SER A 151 8.04 18.96 -2.37
CA SER A 151 9.03 19.27 -3.40
C SER A 151 9.78 18.04 -3.95
N PHE A 152 9.25 16.84 -3.70
CA PHE A 152 9.93 15.61 -4.09
C PHE A 152 10.00 15.46 -5.63
N PRO A 153 11.11 14.94 -6.18
CA PRO A 153 11.19 14.60 -7.58
C PRO A 153 10.26 13.42 -7.86
N VAL A 154 9.35 13.58 -8.83
CA VAL A 154 8.40 12.54 -9.18
C VAL A 154 8.41 12.27 -10.66
N SER A 155 8.40 10.98 -11.01
CA SER A 155 8.09 10.52 -12.35
C SER A 155 7.04 9.42 -12.27
N PHE A 156 5.79 9.78 -12.55
CA PHE A 156 4.69 8.85 -12.81
C PHE A 156 4.63 8.50 -14.31
N GLU A 157 5.78 8.49 -15.00
CA GLU A 157 5.89 8.22 -16.45
C GLU A 157 5.24 6.90 -16.87
N HIS A 158 5.28 5.91 -15.98
CA HIS A 158 4.75 4.57 -16.23
C HIS A 158 3.32 4.39 -15.72
N MET A 159 2.68 5.43 -15.17
CA MET A 159 1.34 5.30 -14.64
C MET A 159 0.34 4.97 -15.76
N GLU A 160 -0.46 3.94 -15.53
CA GLU A 160 -1.47 3.42 -16.46
C GLU A 160 -2.88 3.58 -15.85
N MET A 161 -3.03 3.35 -14.54
CA MET A 161 -4.33 3.37 -13.87
C MET A 161 -4.23 3.98 -12.46
N VAL A 162 -5.13 4.91 -12.17
CA VAL A 162 -5.30 5.51 -10.84
C VAL A 162 -6.76 5.38 -10.43
N CYS A 163 -7.01 4.73 -9.30
CA CYS A 163 -8.33 4.62 -8.70
C CYS A 163 -8.26 5.19 -7.28
N LEU A 164 -8.68 6.45 -7.14
CA LEU A 164 -8.78 7.13 -5.85
C LEU A 164 -10.24 7.52 -5.65
N HIS A 165 -10.84 7.02 -4.56
CA HIS A 165 -12.18 7.43 -4.18
C HIS A 165 -12.10 8.73 -3.37
N TYR A 166 -12.90 9.73 -3.76
CA TYR A 166 -13.04 11.02 -3.05
C TYR A 166 -11.71 11.77 -2.82
N PRO A 167 -10.97 12.13 -3.90
CA PRO A 167 -9.74 12.90 -3.75
C PRO A 167 -10.00 14.25 -3.08
N ASP A 168 -9.07 14.69 -2.23
CA ASP A 168 -9.08 16.04 -1.67
C ASP A 168 -8.94 17.07 -2.82
N PRO A 169 -9.76 18.14 -2.87
CA PRO A 169 -9.64 19.18 -3.91
C PRO A 169 -8.27 19.88 -3.96
N LYS A 170 -7.49 19.82 -2.88
CA LYS A 170 -6.13 20.36 -2.78
C LYS A 170 -5.06 19.33 -3.13
N ASP A 171 -5.44 18.10 -3.43
CA ASP A 171 -4.50 17.05 -3.81
C ASP A 171 -3.88 17.38 -5.17
N MET A 172 -2.56 17.54 -5.18
CA MET A 172 -1.80 17.85 -6.38
C MET A 172 -1.41 16.58 -7.15
N PHE A 173 -1.78 15.39 -6.68
CA PHE A 173 -1.37 14.11 -7.26
C PHE A 173 -1.67 14.04 -8.77
N TYR A 174 -2.89 14.40 -9.17
CA TYR A 174 -3.31 14.39 -10.58
C TYR A 174 -2.53 15.38 -11.46
N SER A 175 -1.94 16.44 -10.89
CA SER A 175 -1.10 17.37 -11.64
C SER A 175 0.23 16.75 -12.08
N HIS A 176 0.67 15.69 -11.39
CA HIS A 176 1.89 14.94 -11.70
C HIS A 176 1.65 13.79 -12.69
N LEU A 177 0.40 13.49 -13.03
CA LEU A 177 0.08 12.45 -14.00
C LEU A 177 0.20 13.00 -15.42
N LEU A 178 0.82 12.23 -16.30
CA LEU A 178 0.73 12.50 -17.74
C LEU A 178 -0.74 12.38 -18.18
N ARG A 179 -1.17 13.23 -19.11
CA ARG A 179 -2.57 13.39 -19.58
C ARG A 179 -3.28 12.12 -20.10
N ARG A 180 -2.62 10.95 -20.12
CA ARG A 180 -3.16 9.66 -20.59
C ARG A 180 -3.73 8.77 -19.48
N CYS A 181 -3.62 9.15 -18.20
CA CYS A 181 -3.88 8.25 -17.07
C CYS A 181 -5.24 8.43 -16.38
N VAL A 182 -6.15 9.23 -16.94
CA VAL A 182 -7.47 9.53 -16.33
C VAL A 182 -8.56 8.84 -17.16
N THR A 183 -9.20 7.84 -16.57
CA THR A 183 -10.40 7.17 -17.09
C THR A 183 -11.53 7.27 -16.09
#